data_AF-A0A355GMT4-F1
#
_entry.id   AF-A0A355GMT4-F1
#
_cell.length_a   1.000
_cell.length_b   1.000
_cell.length_c   1.000
_cell.angle_alpha   90.00
_cell.angle_beta   90.00
_cell.angle_gamma   90.00
#
_symmetry.space_group_name_H-M   'P 1'
#
loop_
_entity.id
_entity.type
_entity.pdbx_description
1 polymer ?
#
loop_
_entity_poly.entity_id
_entity_poly.type
_entity_poly.pdbx_seq_one_letter_code
_entity_poly.pdbx_strand_id
1 'polypeptide(L)'
;MSFDPIPYDTFSAFIHFLSVFGSAMLLALIVCLIVGVITRGTKGITDVFMAIGDFFVQIFHLSCRRIWSLSVLTIRESLRQKILFVFIIFAVLFMFAGWFLSGAADRPDLQIQSYIDFVLKAISWLVIPIMLLLACWSLPEDIRLRTIHTVVTKPTYRIEIVMGRMLGFTLLGSVILLVMGTVGYIWINRQVPESAQYQLVSKVPVYGKIAFTDREGAPTTAGINVGDVWMYRSYIEGATKARAIYTFEGIDPGDAIDDKLVLQSSFEAFRTHKGNMEKGGILYQFIFVNEDKNLRVPTRPLVNKEYSENVLEVNRKIKDDDAEGGEGVELDIFDDLVDKDGNLTVEVQCLEAGQLLGMARPDLFVRTPDRAFVVGYSKAVLGIWMPMVLVIMLGVTISCFVKGPVAILTTLTVVMVGFMSKEYMNEV
;
A
#
# COMPACT_ATOMS: atom_id res chain seq x y z
N MET A 1 -11.74 3.97 -10.33
CA MET A 1 -11.08 3.94 -9.01
C MET A 1 -12.04 4.44 -7.92
N SER A 2 -12.91 3.58 -7.38
CA SER A 2 -13.40 3.80 -6.02
C SER A 2 -12.32 3.25 -5.09
N PHE A 3 -11.41 4.11 -4.62
CA PHE A 3 -10.59 3.76 -3.45
C PHE A 3 -11.48 3.80 -2.20
N ASP A 4 -12.53 2.99 -2.19
CA ASP A 4 -13.13 2.54 -0.96
C ASP A 4 -12.14 1.51 -0.39
N PRO A 5 -11.47 1.78 0.73
CA PRO A 5 -10.73 0.75 1.43
C PRO A 5 -11.77 -0.25 1.96
N ILE A 6 -12.14 -1.22 1.12
CA ILE A 6 -12.83 -2.41 1.55
C ILE A 6 -11.78 -3.18 2.36
N PRO A 7 -12.07 -3.58 3.61
CA PRO A 7 -11.14 -4.40 4.37
C PRO A 7 -10.73 -5.61 3.51
N TYR A 8 -9.42 -5.79 3.32
CA TYR A 8 -8.90 -6.84 2.45
C TYR A 8 -9.27 -8.21 3.04
N ASP A 9 -10.30 -8.84 2.49
CA ASP A 9 -10.68 -10.19 2.88
C ASP A 9 -9.64 -11.19 2.35
N THR A 10 -8.68 -11.49 3.22
CA THR A 10 -7.60 -12.44 2.95
C THR A 10 -8.11 -13.81 2.51
N PHE A 11 -9.28 -14.24 2.99
CA PHE A 11 -9.82 -15.55 2.68
C PHE A 11 -10.39 -15.59 1.26
N SER A 12 -11.23 -14.61 0.92
CA SER A 12 -11.75 -14.46 -0.44
C SER A 12 -10.61 -14.31 -1.46
N ALA A 13 -9.63 -13.45 -1.17
CA ALA A 13 -8.49 -13.25 -2.05
C ALA A 13 -7.64 -14.51 -2.24
N PHE A 14 -7.46 -15.32 -1.18
CA PHE A 14 -6.75 -16.59 -1.26
C PHE A 14 -7.49 -17.61 -2.15
N ILE A 15 -8.83 -17.66 -2.08
CA ILE A 15 -9.64 -18.51 -2.96
C ILE A 15 -9.51 -18.08 -4.41
N HIS A 16 -9.58 -16.78 -4.70
CA HIS A 16 -9.36 -16.25 -6.05
C HIS A 16 -7.97 -16.59 -6.58
N PHE A 17 -6.93 -16.42 -5.75
CA PHE A 17 -5.57 -16.82 -6.10
C PHE A 17 -5.46 -18.31 -6.40
N LEU A 18 -6.05 -19.18 -5.58
CA LEU A 18 -6.03 -20.62 -5.78
C LEU A 18 -6.77 -21.04 -7.06
N SER A 19 -7.88 -20.38 -7.38
CA SER A 19 -8.63 -20.56 -8.63
C SER A 19 -7.80 -20.20 -9.86
N VAL A 20 -7.17 -19.03 -9.85
CA VAL A 20 -6.31 -18.58 -10.97
C VAL A 20 -5.08 -19.46 -11.10
N PHE A 21 -4.42 -19.78 -10.00
CA PHE A 21 -3.26 -20.67 -9.99
C PHE A 21 -3.62 -22.08 -10.47
N GLY A 22 -4.73 -22.64 -9.99
CA GLY A 22 -5.22 -23.96 -10.37
C GLY A 22 -5.59 -24.03 -11.85
N SER A 23 -6.29 -23.03 -12.38
CA SER A 23 -6.63 -22.96 -13.81
C SER A 23 -5.39 -22.80 -14.69
N ALA A 24 -4.41 -22.00 -14.29
CA ALA A 24 -3.13 -21.88 -15.00
C ALA A 24 -2.34 -23.20 -14.99
N MET A 25 -2.30 -23.91 -13.85
CA MET A 25 -1.66 -25.23 -13.74
C MET A 25 -2.36 -26.28 -14.62
N LEU A 26 -3.69 -26.26 -14.66
CA LEU A 26 -4.47 -27.16 -15.50
C LEU A 26 -4.18 -26.90 -16.99
N LEU A 27 -4.14 -25.63 -17.40
CA LEU A 27 -3.78 -25.25 -18.77
C LEU A 27 -2.35 -25.71 -19.12
N ALA A 28 -1.38 -25.50 -18.22
CA ALA A 28 -0.01 -25.97 -18.42
C ALA A 28 0.06 -27.49 -18.55
N LEU A 29 -0.71 -28.24 -17.74
CA LEU A 29 -0.81 -29.69 -17.82
C LEU A 29 -1.42 -30.15 -19.15
N ILE A 30 -2.47 -29.49 -19.64
CA ILE A 30 -3.05 -29.77 -20.96
C ILE A 30 -2.00 -29.56 -22.05
N VAL A 31 -1.27 -28.45 -22.03
CA VAL A 31 -0.21 -28.17 -23.01
C VAL A 31 0.88 -29.24 -22.96
N CYS A 32 1.33 -29.64 -21.78
CA CYS A 32 2.32 -30.73 -21.62
C CYS A 32 1.80 -32.06 -22.17
N LEU A 33 0.52 -32.40 -21.96
CA LEU A 33 -0.09 -33.61 -22.51
C LEU A 33 -0.16 -33.55 -24.04
N ILE A 34 -0.59 -32.42 -24.62
CA ILE A 34 -0.66 -32.23 -26.07
C ILE A 34 0.74 -32.38 -26.69
N VAL A 35 1.74 -31.67 -26.15
CA VAL A 35 3.13 -31.75 -26.64
C VAL A 35 3.70 -33.16 -26.45
N GLY A 36 3.40 -33.83 -25.33
CA GLY A 36 3.82 -35.20 -25.07
C GLY A 36 3.26 -36.18 -26.09
N VAL A 37 1.98 -36.06 -26.44
CA VAL A 37 1.33 -36.90 -27.45
C VAL A 37 1.92 -36.63 -28.85
N ILE A 38 2.13 -35.37 -29.22
CA ILE A 38 2.70 -35.01 -30.53
C ILE A 38 4.13 -35.54 -30.69
N THR A 39 4.94 -35.46 -29.65
CA THR A 39 6.38 -35.82 -29.74
C THR A 39 6.66 -37.30 -29.53
N ARG A 40 5.90 -38.00 -28.68
CA ARG A 40 6.19 -39.38 -28.24
C ARG A 40 5.00 -40.35 -28.35
N GLY A 41 3.86 -39.91 -28.88
CA GLY A 41 2.65 -40.74 -29.02
C GLY A 41 2.04 -41.11 -27.67
N THR A 42 1.48 -42.33 -27.55
CA THR A 42 0.79 -42.80 -26.34
C THR A 42 1.70 -42.92 -25.11
N LYS A 43 3.01 -43.12 -25.31
CA LYS A 43 4.02 -43.11 -24.23
C LYS A 43 4.25 -41.72 -23.63
N GLY A 44 3.93 -40.65 -24.37
CA GLY A 44 4.03 -39.29 -23.87
C GLY A 44 3.07 -39.01 -22.70
N ILE A 45 1.90 -39.66 -22.68
CA ILE A 45 0.93 -39.51 -21.58
C ILE A 45 1.49 -40.13 -20.30
N THR A 46 2.04 -41.34 -20.38
CA THR A 46 2.62 -42.03 -19.21
C THR A 46 3.84 -41.28 -18.65
N ASP A 47 4.67 -40.70 -19.53
CA ASP A 47 5.83 -39.90 -19.12
C ASP A 47 5.41 -38.65 -18.32
N VAL A 48 4.34 -37.97 -18.73
CA VAL A 48 3.82 -36.77 -18.04
C VAL A 48 3.29 -37.13 -16.65
N PHE A 49 2.48 -38.19 -16.53
CA PHE A 49 1.97 -38.62 -15.22
C PHE A 49 3.09 -39.12 -14.29
N MET A 50 4.09 -39.82 -14.83
CA MET A 50 5.24 -40.26 -14.05
C MET A 50 6.09 -39.07 -13.59
N ALA A 51 6.32 -38.07 -14.45
CA ALA A 51 7.03 -36.85 -14.07
C ALA A 51 6.31 -36.05 -12.97
N ILE A 52 4.97 -36.00 -13.00
CA ILE A 52 4.16 -35.40 -11.93
C ILE A 52 4.33 -36.20 -10.63
N GLY A 53 4.24 -37.53 -10.69
CA GLY A 53 4.47 -38.40 -9.53
C GLY A 53 5.86 -38.21 -8.92
N ASP A 54 6.89 -38.20 -9.76
CA ASP A 54 8.29 -37.96 -9.37
C ASP A 54 8.47 -36.58 -8.73
N PHE A 55 7.77 -35.55 -9.22
CA PHE A 55 7.79 -34.22 -8.64
C PHE A 55 7.21 -34.22 -7.22
N PHE A 56 6.07 -34.86 -7.00
CA PHE A 56 5.50 -34.99 -5.66
C PHE A 56 6.39 -35.81 -4.73
N VAL A 57 6.99 -36.91 -5.19
CA VAL A 57 7.95 -37.67 -4.38
C VAL A 57 9.17 -36.80 -4.00
N GLN A 58 9.68 -36.01 -4.94
CA GLN A 58 10.78 -35.08 -4.68
C GLN A 58 10.42 -33.99 -3.66
N ILE A 59 9.17 -33.51 -3.65
CA ILE A 59 8.73 -32.49 -2.69
C ILE A 59 8.72 -33.02 -1.25
N PHE A 60 8.39 -34.30 -1.07
CA PHE A 60 8.41 -34.94 0.25
C PHE A 60 9.81 -35.26 0.75
N HIS A 61 10.78 -35.44 -0.16
CA HIS A 61 12.19 -35.69 0.18
C HIS A 61 13.07 -34.43 0.24
N LEU A 62 12.46 -33.24 0.27
CA LEU A 62 13.18 -31.97 0.45
C LEU A 62 13.86 -31.94 1.82
N SER A 63 15.16 -31.62 1.84
CA SER A 63 15.86 -31.38 3.10
C SER A 63 16.25 -29.91 3.23
N CYS A 64 15.80 -29.26 4.31
CA CYS A 64 16.14 -27.86 4.58
C CYS A 64 17.66 -27.64 4.70
N ARG A 65 18.40 -28.64 5.22
CA ARG A 65 19.85 -28.56 5.41
C ARG A 65 20.63 -28.51 4.08
N ARG A 66 20.25 -29.31 3.07
CA ARG A 66 20.89 -29.27 1.74
C ARG A 66 20.60 -27.95 1.05
N ILE A 67 19.34 -27.50 1.09
CA ILE A 67 18.90 -26.22 0.51
C ILE A 67 19.69 -25.06 1.12
N TRP A 68 19.81 -24.99 2.46
CA TRP A 68 20.61 -23.96 3.14
C TRP A 68 22.07 -23.95 2.68
N SER A 69 22.70 -25.13 2.53
CA SER A 69 24.09 -25.21 2.08
C SER A 69 24.30 -24.66 0.66
N LEU A 70 23.32 -24.90 -0.24
CA LEU A 70 23.33 -24.38 -1.61
C LEU A 70 23.05 -22.87 -1.63
N SER A 71 22.17 -22.37 -0.76
CA SER A 71 21.92 -20.94 -0.58
C SER A 71 23.16 -20.20 -0.10
N VAL A 72 23.90 -20.74 0.88
CA VAL A 72 25.15 -20.14 1.37
C VAL A 72 26.22 -20.09 0.28
N LEU A 73 26.33 -21.15 -0.54
CA LEU A 73 27.23 -21.15 -1.70
C LEU A 73 26.86 -20.04 -2.70
N THR A 74 25.57 -19.91 -3.00
CA THR A 74 25.03 -18.86 -3.88
C THR A 74 25.39 -17.47 -3.37
N ILE A 75 25.20 -17.21 -2.06
CA ILE A 75 25.53 -15.92 -1.44
C ILE A 75 27.02 -15.61 -1.61
N ARG A 76 27.91 -16.57 -1.31
CA ARG A 76 29.37 -16.37 -1.44
C ARG A 76 29.79 -16.09 -2.87
N GLU A 77 29.16 -16.75 -3.83
CA GLU A 77 29.40 -16.55 -5.25
C GLU A 77 28.97 -15.16 -5.70
N SER A 78 27.76 -14.74 -5.36
CA SER A 78 27.22 -13.43 -5.73
C SER A 78 28.01 -12.27 -5.13
N LEU A 79 28.49 -12.40 -3.90
CA LEU A 79 29.33 -11.38 -3.26
C LEU A 79 30.67 -11.17 -4.00
N ARG A 80 31.24 -12.23 -4.58
CA ARG A 80 32.49 -12.16 -5.35
C ARG A 80 32.30 -11.47 -6.71
N GLN A 81 31.09 -11.52 -7.28
CA GLN A 81 30.76 -10.94 -8.58
C GLN A 81 30.60 -9.41 -8.55
N LYS A 82 31.18 -8.72 -7.55
CA LYS A 82 31.18 -7.26 -7.48
C LYS A 82 29.79 -6.63 -7.33
N ILE A 83 28.77 -7.39 -6.92
CA ILE A 83 27.41 -6.88 -6.68
C ILE A 83 27.38 -5.75 -5.64
N LEU A 84 28.36 -5.68 -4.75
CA LEU A 84 28.42 -4.66 -3.69
C LEU A 84 28.67 -3.23 -4.24
N PHE A 85 29.03 -3.04 -5.52
CA PHE A 85 29.09 -1.70 -6.14
C PHE A 85 27.76 -0.95 -6.11
N VAL A 86 26.68 -1.67 -5.91
CA VAL A 86 25.34 -1.13 -5.72
C VAL A 86 25.28 -0.14 -4.55
N PHE A 87 26.02 -0.40 -3.47
CA PHE A 87 26.12 0.53 -2.35
C PHE A 87 26.84 1.84 -2.73
N ILE A 88 27.78 1.78 -3.68
CA ILE A 88 28.47 2.99 -4.17
C ILE A 88 27.51 3.83 -5.00
N ILE A 89 26.75 3.23 -5.91
CA ILE A 89 25.72 3.93 -6.69
C ILE A 89 24.70 4.57 -5.75
N PHE A 90 24.23 3.81 -4.76
CA PHE A 90 23.29 4.31 -3.76
C PHE A 90 23.85 5.49 -2.97
N ALA A 91 25.09 5.40 -2.49
CA ALA A 91 25.75 6.48 -1.76
C ALA A 91 25.91 7.75 -2.60
N VAL A 92 26.28 7.62 -3.88
CA VAL A 92 26.36 8.75 -4.83
C VAL A 92 24.99 9.41 -5.00
N LEU A 93 23.93 8.61 -5.19
CA LEU A 93 22.57 9.12 -5.36
C LEU A 93 22.13 9.96 -4.14
N PHE A 94 22.44 9.49 -2.93
CA PHE A 94 22.12 10.18 -1.67
C PHE A 94 22.96 11.44 -1.43
N MET A 95 24.20 11.47 -1.93
CA MET A 95 25.05 12.66 -1.88
C MET A 95 24.44 13.82 -2.68
N PHE A 96 23.83 13.53 -3.83
CA PHE A 96 23.18 14.55 -4.67
C PHE A 96 21.73 14.85 -4.25
N ALA A 97 21.06 13.93 -3.56
CA ALA A 97 19.67 14.07 -3.12
C ALA A 97 19.43 15.35 -2.32
N GLY A 98 20.28 15.63 -1.32
CA GLY A 98 20.13 16.78 -0.45
C GLY A 98 20.15 18.11 -1.21
N TRP A 99 20.91 18.19 -2.30
CA TRP A 99 20.95 19.37 -3.16
C TRP A 99 19.63 19.57 -3.91
N PHE A 100 19.11 18.52 -4.56
CA PHE A 100 17.86 18.59 -5.34
C PHE A 100 16.62 18.85 -4.49
N LEU A 101 16.57 18.33 -3.26
CA LEU A 101 15.39 18.43 -2.40
C LEU A 101 15.37 19.68 -1.51
N SER A 102 16.45 20.47 -1.48
CA SER A 102 16.54 21.69 -0.65
C SER A 102 15.80 22.91 -1.22
N GLY A 103 15.40 22.89 -2.51
CA GLY A 103 14.78 24.03 -3.21
C GLY A 103 13.25 24.17 -3.07
N ALA A 104 12.56 23.22 -2.42
CA ALA A 104 11.09 23.20 -2.31
C ALA A 104 10.57 24.01 -1.08
N ALA A 105 11.08 25.23 -0.89
CA ALA A 105 11.11 25.93 0.40
C ALA A 105 9.79 26.53 0.92
N ASP A 106 8.66 26.39 0.22
CA ASP A 106 7.42 27.09 0.63
C ASP A 106 6.51 26.27 1.57
N ARG A 107 6.70 24.94 1.70
CA ARG A 107 5.85 24.07 2.55
C ARG A 107 6.60 22.92 3.22
N PRO A 108 6.71 22.89 4.56
CA PRO A 108 7.44 21.83 5.28
C PRO A 108 6.80 20.44 5.13
N ASP A 109 5.46 20.36 5.07
CA ASP A 109 4.73 19.09 5.02
C ASP A 109 5.00 18.30 3.73
N LEU A 110 5.06 19.01 2.60
CA LEU A 110 5.35 18.42 1.28
C LEU A 110 6.82 17.99 1.16
N GLN A 111 7.71 18.66 1.89
CA GLN A 111 9.15 18.38 1.86
C GLN A 111 9.46 17.01 2.48
N ILE A 112 8.81 16.67 3.60
CA ILE A 112 8.98 15.37 4.26
C ILE A 112 8.49 14.23 3.37
N GLN A 113 7.31 14.39 2.76
CA GLN A 113 6.78 13.41 1.82
C GLN A 113 7.77 13.18 0.68
N SER A 114 8.33 14.26 0.11
CA SER A 114 9.34 14.17 -0.95
C SER A 114 10.60 13.41 -0.52
N TYR A 115 11.10 13.64 0.71
CA TYR A 115 12.24 12.89 1.25
C TYR A 115 11.96 11.38 1.37
N ILE A 116 10.82 11.03 1.96
CA ILE A 116 10.42 9.62 2.15
C ILE A 116 10.24 8.95 0.79
N ASP A 117 9.51 9.60 -0.12
CA ASP A 117 9.27 9.10 -1.48
C ASP A 117 10.56 8.89 -2.24
N PHE A 118 11.48 9.85 -2.18
CA PHE A 118 12.78 9.74 -2.82
C PHE A 118 13.57 8.54 -2.30
N VAL A 119 13.68 8.38 -0.99
CA VAL A 119 14.43 7.26 -0.37
C VAL A 119 13.81 5.91 -0.76
N LEU A 120 12.49 5.75 -0.64
CA LEU A 120 11.81 4.49 -0.97
C LEU A 120 11.88 4.18 -2.46
N LYS A 121 11.69 5.17 -3.34
CA LYS A 121 11.83 5.00 -4.80
C LYS A 121 13.27 4.66 -5.17
N ALA A 122 14.27 5.35 -4.60
CA ALA A 122 15.67 5.06 -4.85
C ALA A 122 16.06 3.63 -4.45
N ILE A 123 15.58 3.14 -3.29
CA ILE A 123 15.79 1.75 -2.86
C ILE A 123 15.12 0.78 -3.84
N SER A 124 13.84 1.01 -4.18
CA SER A 124 13.07 0.13 -5.06
C SER A 124 13.66 0.02 -6.46
N TRP A 125 13.96 1.17 -7.09
CA TRP A 125 14.49 1.26 -8.46
C TRP A 125 15.90 0.72 -8.61
N LEU A 126 16.63 0.58 -7.51
CA LEU A 126 17.98 0.04 -7.51
C LEU A 126 17.94 -1.46 -7.16
N VAL A 127 17.24 -1.87 -6.09
CA VAL A 127 17.23 -3.27 -5.64
C VAL A 127 16.56 -4.19 -6.66
N ILE A 128 15.40 -3.80 -7.21
CA ILE A 128 14.61 -4.67 -8.09
C ILE A 128 15.38 -5.03 -9.37
N PRO A 129 15.92 -4.08 -10.17
CA PRO A 129 16.63 -4.42 -11.40
C PRO A 129 17.91 -5.23 -11.14
N ILE A 130 18.62 -4.94 -10.05
CA ILE A 130 19.84 -5.65 -9.70
C ILE A 130 19.54 -7.10 -9.32
N MET A 131 18.52 -7.33 -8.49
CA MET A 131 18.09 -8.68 -8.14
C MET A 131 17.54 -9.43 -9.35
N LEU A 132 16.86 -8.74 -10.28
CA LEU A 132 16.43 -9.31 -11.55
C LEU A 132 17.62 -9.80 -12.38
N LEU A 133 18.61 -8.93 -12.62
CA LEU A 133 19.81 -9.27 -13.41
C LEU A 133 20.56 -10.46 -12.80
N LEU A 134 20.76 -10.44 -11.48
CA LEU A 134 21.41 -11.54 -10.76
C LEU A 134 20.64 -12.86 -10.89
N ALA A 135 19.33 -12.83 -10.62
CA ALA A 135 18.50 -14.02 -10.66
C ALA A 135 18.51 -14.65 -12.06
N CYS A 136 18.39 -13.84 -13.11
CA CYS A 136 18.36 -14.30 -14.49
C CYS A 136 19.70 -14.82 -15.01
N TRP A 137 20.83 -14.31 -14.52
CA TRP A 137 22.16 -14.79 -14.94
C TRP A 137 22.68 -15.97 -14.13
N SER A 138 22.13 -16.21 -12.94
CA SER A 138 22.63 -17.20 -11.99
C SER A 138 22.88 -18.61 -12.58
N LEU A 139 21.84 -19.26 -13.10
CA LEU A 139 21.95 -20.61 -13.67
C LEU A 139 22.66 -20.63 -15.04
N PRO A 140 22.36 -19.72 -15.99
CA PRO A 140 23.07 -19.70 -17.26
C PRO A 140 24.58 -19.54 -17.12
N GLU A 141 25.02 -18.76 -16.12
CA GLU A 141 26.44 -18.58 -15.82
C GLU A 141 27.07 -19.86 -15.26
N ASP A 142 26.37 -20.57 -14.37
CA ASP A 142 26.82 -21.87 -13.84
C ASP A 142 27.01 -22.91 -14.95
N ILE A 143 26.09 -22.91 -15.93
CA ILE A 143 26.17 -23.79 -17.10
C ILE A 143 27.37 -23.39 -17.97
N ARG A 144 27.56 -22.09 -18.21
CA ARG A 144 28.68 -21.56 -19.00
C ARG A 144 30.04 -21.90 -18.37
N LEU A 145 30.16 -21.78 -17.05
CA LEU A 145 31.38 -22.07 -16.29
C LEU A 145 31.55 -23.56 -15.95
N ARG A 146 30.61 -24.43 -16.37
CA ARG A 146 30.60 -25.89 -16.09
C ARG A 146 30.59 -26.25 -14.60
N THR A 147 30.31 -25.30 -13.71
CA THR A 147 30.24 -25.52 -12.26
C THR A 147 29.08 -26.44 -11.91
N ILE A 148 27.98 -26.38 -12.67
CA ILE A 148 26.78 -27.21 -12.46
C ILE A 148 27.08 -28.71 -12.49
N HIS A 149 28.04 -29.16 -13.32
CA HIS A 149 28.39 -30.58 -13.42
C HIS A 149 28.99 -31.13 -12.12
N THR A 150 29.63 -30.28 -11.32
CA THR A 150 30.20 -30.68 -10.01
C THR A 150 29.15 -30.73 -8.90
N VAL A 151 28.03 -30.01 -9.08
CA VAL A 151 26.93 -29.99 -8.12
C VAL A 151 26.01 -31.18 -8.37
N VAL A 152 25.72 -31.49 -9.64
CA VAL A 152 24.83 -32.59 -10.03
C VAL A 152 25.40 -33.98 -9.69
N THR A 153 26.72 -34.12 -9.54
CA THR A 153 27.34 -35.38 -9.08
C THR A 153 27.08 -35.68 -7.60
N LYS A 154 26.63 -34.72 -6.81
CA LYS A 154 26.22 -34.94 -5.40
C LYS A 154 24.76 -35.42 -5.37
N PRO A 155 24.34 -36.19 -4.35
CA PRO A 155 22.96 -36.68 -4.22
C PRO A 155 22.01 -35.54 -3.79
N THR A 156 21.82 -34.55 -4.65
CA THR A 156 20.91 -33.41 -4.51
C THR A 156 19.86 -33.47 -5.60
N TYR A 157 18.58 -33.29 -5.24
CA TYR A 157 17.51 -33.24 -6.22
C TYR A 157 17.57 -31.94 -7.04
N ARG A 158 17.10 -31.97 -8.29
CA ARG A 158 17.12 -30.79 -9.18
C ARG A 158 16.34 -29.61 -8.59
N ILE A 159 15.22 -29.89 -7.93
CA ILE A 159 14.40 -28.88 -7.24
C ILE A 159 15.16 -28.22 -6.07
N GLU A 160 16.02 -28.95 -5.36
CA GLU A 160 16.82 -28.39 -4.25
C GLU A 160 17.85 -27.37 -4.74
N ILE A 161 18.38 -27.56 -5.97
CA ILE A 161 19.31 -26.61 -6.60
C ILE A 161 18.59 -25.29 -6.89
N VAL A 162 17.41 -25.37 -7.51
CA VAL A 162 16.60 -24.19 -7.86
C VAL A 162 16.13 -23.46 -6.61
N MET A 163 15.58 -24.18 -5.63
CA MET A 163 15.15 -23.61 -4.35
C MET A 163 16.32 -23.02 -3.55
N GLY A 164 17.48 -23.67 -3.58
CA GLY A 164 18.71 -23.16 -2.96
C GLY A 164 19.14 -21.82 -3.54
N ARG A 165 19.06 -21.66 -4.87
CA ARG A 165 19.34 -20.40 -5.58
C ARG A 165 18.29 -19.33 -5.25
N MET A 166 17.01 -19.66 -5.32
CA MET A 166 15.90 -18.73 -4.97
C MET A 166 16.05 -18.18 -3.54
N LEU A 167 16.28 -19.06 -2.57
CA LEU A 167 16.49 -18.66 -1.17
C LEU A 167 17.81 -17.91 -0.98
N GLY A 168 18.88 -18.30 -1.67
CA GLY A 168 20.17 -17.61 -1.61
C GLY A 168 20.07 -16.16 -2.08
N PHE A 169 19.43 -15.91 -3.22
CA PHE A 169 19.19 -14.56 -3.71
C PHE A 169 18.19 -13.79 -2.84
N THR A 170 17.15 -14.45 -2.32
CA THR A 170 16.20 -13.80 -1.41
C THR A 170 16.90 -13.33 -0.13
N LEU A 171 17.75 -14.14 0.47
CA LEU A 171 18.53 -13.78 1.65
C LEU A 171 19.53 -12.66 1.35
N LEU A 172 20.25 -12.74 0.24
CA LEU A 172 21.17 -11.69 -0.20
C LEU A 172 20.43 -10.36 -0.44
N GLY A 173 19.31 -10.40 -1.15
CA GLY A 173 18.45 -9.24 -1.38
C GLY A 173 17.89 -8.67 -0.07
N SER A 174 17.52 -9.53 0.88
CA SER A 174 17.06 -9.10 2.21
C SER A 174 18.15 -8.36 2.99
N VAL A 175 19.40 -8.83 2.94
CA VAL A 175 20.54 -8.15 3.58
C VAL A 175 20.81 -6.80 2.91
N ILE A 176 20.82 -6.75 1.57
CA ILE A 176 21.01 -5.50 0.83
C ILE A 176 19.91 -4.50 1.17
N LEU A 177 18.65 -4.93 1.13
CA LEU A 177 17.48 -4.11 1.42
C LEU A 177 17.48 -3.61 2.87
N LEU A 178 17.88 -4.45 3.83
CA LEU A 178 18.01 -4.05 5.23
C LEU A 178 19.08 -2.97 5.40
N VAL A 179 20.26 -3.14 4.79
CA VAL A 179 21.33 -2.14 4.87
C VAL A 179 20.90 -0.83 4.21
N MET A 180 20.34 -0.87 2.99
CA MET A 180 19.87 0.31 2.28
C MET A 180 18.71 1.00 3.00
N GLY A 181 17.76 0.24 3.56
CA GLY A 181 16.67 0.75 4.36
C GLY A 181 17.15 1.40 5.66
N THR A 182 18.15 0.81 6.33
CA THR A 182 18.72 1.39 7.56
C THR A 182 19.46 2.70 7.26
N VAL A 183 20.29 2.72 6.21
CA VAL A 183 20.98 3.94 5.77
C VAL A 183 19.97 5.01 5.33
N GLY A 184 18.93 4.61 4.59
CA GLY A 184 17.84 5.50 4.18
C GLY A 184 17.11 6.12 5.35
N TYR A 185 16.78 5.32 6.37
CA TYR A 185 16.16 5.79 7.60
C TYR A 185 17.04 6.81 8.35
N ILE A 186 18.33 6.50 8.52
CA ILE A 186 19.30 7.42 9.16
C ILE A 186 19.41 8.72 8.37
N TRP A 187 19.40 8.65 7.04
CA TRP A 187 19.47 9.82 6.19
C TRP A 187 18.24 10.73 6.34
N ILE A 188 17.02 10.16 6.38
CA ILE A 188 15.78 10.92 6.59
C ILE A 188 15.83 11.67 7.93
N ASN A 189 16.15 10.97 9.02
CA ASN A 189 16.22 11.59 10.35
C ASN A 189 17.26 12.70 10.42
N ARG A 190 18.35 12.62 9.65
CA ARG A 190 19.41 13.65 9.62
C ARG A 190 19.07 14.84 8.72
N GLN A 191 18.29 14.61 7.66
CA GLN A 191 17.97 15.64 6.67
C GLN A 191 16.75 16.48 7.07
N VAL A 192 15.82 15.92 7.84
CA VAL A 192 14.63 16.63 8.33
C VAL A 192 15.00 17.59 9.47
N PRO A 193 14.68 18.89 9.36
CA PRO A 193 14.97 19.87 10.42
C PRO A 193 14.18 19.56 11.70
N GLU A 194 14.74 19.90 12.87
CA GLU A 194 14.12 19.64 14.18
C GLU A 194 12.70 20.20 14.29
N SER A 195 12.42 21.32 13.63
CA SER A 195 11.10 21.95 13.61
C SER A 195 10.00 21.10 12.96
N ALA A 196 10.37 20.14 12.11
CA ALA A 196 9.42 19.32 11.34
C ALA A 196 9.43 17.84 11.75
N GLN A 197 10.23 17.46 12.76
CA GLN A 197 10.33 16.07 13.23
C GLN A 197 9.03 15.54 13.82
N TYR A 198 8.17 16.41 14.38
CA TYR A 198 6.86 16.00 14.92
C TYR A 198 5.92 15.41 13.85
N GLN A 199 6.19 15.69 12.57
CA GLN A 199 5.41 15.15 11.45
C GLN A 199 5.90 13.77 10.99
N LEU A 200 7.07 13.31 11.47
CA LEU A 200 7.57 11.95 11.24
C LEU A 200 6.81 10.97 12.14
N VAL A 201 5.57 10.73 11.78
CA VAL A 201 4.66 9.80 12.46
C VAL A 201 3.91 8.97 11.44
N SER A 202 3.61 7.73 11.81
CA SER A 202 2.73 6.88 11.03
C SER A 202 1.30 7.09 11.53
N LYS A 203 0.54 7.94 10.84
CA LYS A 203 -0.89 8.15 11.09
C LYS A 203 -1.64 6.83 10.91
N VAL A 204 -2.55 6.52 11.83
CA VAL A 204 -3.43 5.35 11.74
C VAL A 204 -4.87 5.85 11.60
N PRO A 205 -5.38 5.91 10.35
CA PRO A 205 -6.73 6.38 10.08
C PRO A 205 -7.76 5.28 10.33
N VAL A 206 -8.86 5.62 11.01
CA VAL A 206 -10.08 4.82 11.06
C VAL A 206 -11.08 5.45 10.08
N TYR A 207 -11.41 4.70 9.04
CA TYR A 207 -12.32 5.14 7.98
C TYR A 207 -13.75 4.72 8.25
N GLY A 208 -14.69 5.65 8.13
CA GLY A 208 -16.12 5.39 8.24
C GLY A 208 -16.75 4.94 6.91
N LYS A 209 -18.02 4.55 6.96
CA LYS A 209 -18.91 4.42 5.79
C LYS A 209 -19.50 5.79 5.48
N ILE A 210 -19.74 6.09 4.21
CA ILE A 210 -20.31 7.37 3.78
C ILE A 210 -21.71 7.16 3.18
N ALA A 211 -22.64 8.04 3.50
CA ALA A 211 -23.95 8.17 2.86
C ALA A 211 -24.21 9.64 2.54
N PHE A 212 -25.07 9.92 1.55
CA PHE A 212 -25.40 11.28 1.15
C PHE A 212 -26.88 11.58 1.35
N THR A 213 -27.19 12.86 1.51
CA THR A 213 -28.55 13.39 1.49
C THR A 213 -28.65 14.48 0.44
N ASP A 214 -29.78 14.55 -0.24
CA ASP A 214 -30.05 15.51 -1.30
C ASP A 214 -30.41 16.89 -0.71
N ARG A 215 -30.59 17.89 -1.59
CA ARG A 215 -30.99 19.26 -1.25
C ARG A 215 -32.22 19.35 -0.34
N GLU A 216 -33.17 18.42 -0.48
CA GLU A 216 -34.39 18.35 0.33
C GLU A 216 -34.21 17.59 1.65
N GLY A 217 -33.07 16.91 1.84
CA GLY A 217 -32.77 16.05 2.99
C GLY A 217 -33.16 14.58 2.81
N ALA A 218 -33.52 14.16 1.59
CA ALA A 218 -33.81 12.75 1.28
C ALA A 218 -32.50 11.94 1.12
N PRO A 219 -32.44 10.69 1.60
CA PRO A 219 -31.24 9.85 1.49
C PRO A 219 -30.95 9.48 0.04
N THR A 220 -29.70 9.65 -0.39
CA THR A 220 -29.24 9.37 -1.75
C THR A 220 -27.91 8.61 -1.72
N THR A 221 -27.70 7.71 -2.69
CA THR A 221 -26.49 6.87 -2.77
C THR A 221 -25.24 7.64 -3.17
N ALA A 222 -25.38 8.72 -3.95
CA ALA A 222 -24.28 9.56 -4.42
C ALA A 222 -24.69 11.03 -4.39
N GLY A 223 -23.70 11.92 -4.21
CA GLY A 223 -23.91 13.35 -4.30
C GLY A 223 -23.95 13.86 -5.74
N ILE A 224 -23.84 15.18 -5.88
CA ILE A 224 -23.83 15.87 -7.18
C ILE A 224 -22.45 15.66 -7.83
N ASN A 225 -22.40 15.47 -9.15
CA ASN A 225 -21.15 15.53 -9.91
C ASN A 225 -21.03 16.91 -10.58
N VAL A 226 -19.90 17.59 -10.39
CA VAL A 226 -19.61 18.93 -10.92
C VAL A 226 -19.02 18.95 -12.34
N GLY A 227 -19.04 17.82 -13.03
CA GLY A 227 -18.47 17.66 -14.38
C GLY A 227 -17.12 16.94 -14.39
N ASP A 228 -16.76 16.31 -13.27
CA ASP A 228 -15.57 15.47 -13.19
C ASP A 228 -15.81 14.18 -13.99
N VAL A 229 -14.83 13.85 -14.84
CA VAL A 229 -14.81 12.58 -15.59
C VAL A 229 -14.76 11.39 -14.62
N TRP A 230 -14.23 11.62 -13.41
CA TRP A 230 -14.04 10.60 -12.38
C TRP A 230 -15.00 10.84 -11.21
N MET A 231 -15.96 9.93 -11.01
CA MET A 231 -16.97 10.00 -9.93
C MET A 231 -16.43 9.55 -8.56
N TYR A 232 -15.14 9.78 -8.30
CA TYR A 232 -14.51 9.38 -7.03
C TYR A 232 -15.04 10.21 -5.86
N ARG A 233 -15.18 11.52 -6.07
CA ARG A 233 -15.77 12.46 -5.12
C ARG A 233 -17.19 12.79 -5.51
N SER A 234 -18.04 12.85 -4.50
CA SER A 234 -19.42 13.31 -4.62
C SER A 234 -19.55 14.64 -3.90
N TYR A 235 -20.31 15.57 -4.48
CA TYR A 235 -20.40 16.93 -3.98
C TYR A 235 -21.73 17.19 -3.27
N ILE A 236 -21.68 17.95 -2.17
CA ILE A 236 -22.87 18.48 -1.48
C ILE A 236 -23.06 19.97 -1.77
N GLU A 237 -24.30 20.40 -1.98
CA GLU A 237 -24.65 21.81 -2.23
C GLU A 237 -24.67 22.61 -0.92
N GLY A 238 -23.94 23.72 -0.87
CA GLY A 238 -23.90 24.58 0.30
C GLY A 238 -25.17 25.39 0.53
N ALA A 239 -25.43 25.72 1.80
CA ALA A 239 -26.66 26.37 2.29
C ALA A 239 -27.96 25.61 1.98
N THR A 240 -27.88 24.30 1.75
CA THR A 240 -29.04 23.41 1.61
C THR A 240 -29.10 22.38 2.73
N LYS A 241 -30.11 21.48 2.70
CA LYS A 241 -30.18 20.33 3.62
C LYS A 241 -29.33 19.14 3.14
N ALA A 242 -28.56 19.30 2.05
CA ALA A 242 -27.64 18.28 1.59
C ALA A 242 -26.49 18.12 2.59
N ARG A 243 -26.27 16.89 3.04
CA ARG A 243 -25.24 16.50 3.99
C ARG A 243 -24.61 15.19 3.57
N ALA A 244 -23.32 15.05 3.90
CA ALA A 244 -22.66 13.75 3.87
C ALA A 244 -22.58 13.20 5.28
N ILE A 245 -22.98 11.96 5.44
CA ILE A 245 -23.07 11.26 6.72
C ILE A 245 -21.94 10.24 6.76
N TYR A 246 -21.02 10.41 7.70
CA TYR A 246 -19.94 9.47 7.95
C TYR A 246 -20.25 8.66 9.20
N THR A 247 -20.40 7.34 9.05
CA THR A 247 -20.61 6.42 10.16
C THR A 247 -19.32 5.64 10.42
N PHE A 248 -18.70 5.88 11.56
CA PHE A 248 -17.49 5.17 11.99
C PHE A 248 -17.88 4.05 12.94
N GLU A 249 -17.45 2.83 12.65
CA GLU A 249 -17.78 1.64 13.46
C GLU A 249 -16.68 1.33 14.47
N GLY A 250 -17.09 1.02 15.71
CA GLY A 250 -16.20 0.51 16.76
C GLY A 250 -15.18 1.53 17.27
N ILE A 251 -15.63 2.76 17.56
CA ILE A 251 -14.77 3.78 18.18
C ILE A 251 -14.72 3.55 19.69
N ASP A 252 -13.52 3.32 20.20
CA ASP A 252 -13.28 3.13 21.63
C ASP A 252 -12.55 4.33 22.25
N PRO A 253 -12.62 4.53 23.59
CA PRO A 253 -11.83 5.54 24.28
C PRO A 253 -10.31 5.41 24.05
N GLY A 254 -9.83 4.22 23.68
CA GLY A 254 -8.42 3.96 23.33
C GLY A 254 -7.97 4.57 21.99
N ASP A 255 -8.92 5.01 21.17
CA ASP A 255 -8.66 5.69 19.89
C ASP A 255 -8.49 7.21 20.05
N ALA A 256 -8.73 7.75 21.25
CA ALA A 256 -8.50 9.14 21.57
C ALA A 256 -7.01 9.46 21.70
N ILE A 257 -6.60 10.63 21.19
CA ILE A 257 -5.26 11.18 21.38
C ILE A 257 -5.34 12.19 22.52
N ASP A 258 -4.66 11.93 23.64
CA ASP A 258 -4.66 12.82 24.82
C ASP A 258 -6.09 13.22 25.28
N ASP A 259 -7.02 12.24 25.36
CA ASP A 259 -8.44 12.46 25.68
C ASP A 259 -9.18 13.40 24.70
N LYS A 260 -8.69 13.52 23.46
CA LYS A 260 -9.34 14.25 22.37
C LYS A 260 -9.60 13.34 21.18
N LEU A 261 -10.77 13.49 20.58
CA LEU A 261 -11.08 12.90 19.29
C LEU A 261 -10.55 13.83 18.19
N VAL A 262 -9.62 13.33 17.38
CA VAL A 262 -9.02 14.10 16.30
C VAL A 262 -9.61 13.66 14.97
N LEU A 263 -10.43 14.53 14.37
CA LEU A 263 -10.97 14.33 13.03
C LEU A 263 -10.07 15.07 12.03
N GLN A 264 -9.56 14.33 11.05
CA GLN A 264 -8.79 14.92 9.96
C GLN A 264 -9.60 14.86 8.66
N SER A 265 -9.73 16.00 7.99
CA SER A 265 -10.49 16.13 6.76
C SER A 265 -9.68 16.75 5.61
N SER A 266 -9.85 16.20 4.41
CA SER A 266 -9.24 16.66 3.17
C SER A 266 -10.30 16.80 2.08
N PHE A 267 -11.24 17.74 2.25
CA PHE A 267 -12.33 17.95 1.31
C PHE A 267 -11.92 18.80 0.12
N GLU A 268 -12.50 18.51 -1.03
CA GLU A 268 -12.35 19.32 -2.23
C GLU A 268 -13.41 20.41 -2.26
N ALA A 269 -13.03 21.61 -2.66
CA ALA A 269 -13.94 22.74 -2.71
C ALA A 269 -14.12 23.17 -4.15
N PHE A 270 -15.33 22.96 -4.68
CA PHE A 270 -15.69 23.39 -6.03
C PHE A 270 -16.46 24.70 -5.97
N ARG A 271 -15.84 25.74 -6.53
CA ARG A 271 -16.40 27.10 -6.49
C ARG A 271 -17.07 27.48 -7.79
N THR A 272 -18.39 27.68 -7.75
CA THR A 272 -19.15 28.18 -8.93
C THR A 272 -18.90 29.67 -9.17
N HIS A 273 -18.62 30.43 -8.12
CA HIS A 273 -18.34 31.85 -8.17
C HIS A 273 -17.22 32.24 -7.20
N LYS A 274 -16.60 33.39 -7.48
CA LYS A 274 -15.56 33.98 -6.62
C LYS A 274 -16.22 34.55 -5.37
N GLY A 275 -16.35 33.72 -4.33
CA GLY A 275 -16.89 34.10 -3.02
C GLY A 275 -15.97 35.04 -2.24
N ASN A 276 -16.04 35.02 -0.91
CA ASN A 276 -15.21 35.87 -0.06
C ASN A 276 -13.74 35.40 -0.06
N MET A 277 -12.87 36.14 -0.76
CA MET A 277 -11.44 35.81 -0.88
C MET A 277 -10.64 36.03 0.41
N GLU A 278 -11.11 36.86 1.35
CA GLU A 278 -10.40 37.12 2.61
C GLU A 278 -10.39 35.90 3.53
N LYS A 279 -11.42 35.05 3.46
CA LYS A 279 -11.52 33.82 4.26
C LYS A 279 -10.71 32.65 3.68
N GLY A 280 -10.27 32.73 2.42
CA GLY A 280 -9.35 31.76 1.80
C GLY A 280 -9.90 30.35 1.51
N GLY A 281 -11.07 29.97 2.03
CA GLY A 281 -11.66 28.63 1.90
C GLY A 281 -13.19 28.61 2.01
N ILE A 282 -13.82 27.45 1.76
CA ILE A 282 -15.27 27.24 1.92
C ILE A 282 -15.57 26.92 3.39
N LEU A 283 -16.57 27.57 3.98
CA LEU A 283 -17.04 27.23 5.32
C LEU A 283 -17.88 25.94 5.33
N TYR A 284 -17.51 25.02 6.21
CA TYR A 284 -18.22 23.80 6.49
C TYR A 284 -18.31 23.55 8.00
N GLN A 285 -19.23 22.68 8.40
CA GLN A 285 -19.50 22.38 9.79
C GLN A 285 -19.70 20.87 9.96
N PHE A 286 -19.14 20.32 11.04
CA PHE A 286 -19.44 18.96 11.47
C PHE A 286 -20.59 18.98 12.47
N ILE A 287 -21.51 18.03 12.36
CA ILE A 287 -22.60 17.81 13.31
C ILE A 287 -22.48 16.38 13.79
N PHE A 288 -22.26 16.19 15.09
CA PHE A 288 -22.32 14.87 15.68
C PHE A 288 -23.78 14.49 15.88
N VAL A 289 -24.17 13.31 15.39
CA VAL A 289 -25.55 12.82 15.47
C VAL A 289 -25.55 11.49 16.19
N ASN A 290 -26.37 11.41 17.24
CA ASN A 290 -26.70 10.17 17.91
C ASN A 290 -28.21 9.92 17.70
N GLU A 291 -28.56 8.95 16.85
CA GLU A 291 -29.95 8.60 16.54
C GLU A 291 -30.68 8.02 17.76
N ASP A 292 -29.95 7.29 18.61
CA ASP A 292 -30.47 6.59 19.77
C ASP A 292 -30.92 7.55 20.90
N LYS A 293 -30.14 8.61 21.12
CA LYS A 293 -30.43 9.66 22.10
C LYS A 293 -31.12 10.89 21.49
N ASN A 294 -31.37 10.89 20.17
CA ASN A 294 -31.83 12.05 19.39
C ASN A 294 -31.00 13.33 19.66
N LEU A 295 -29.70 13.18 19.86
CA LEU A 295 -28.78 14.29 20.13
C LEU A 295 -28.11 14.73 18.82
N ARG A 296 -28.07 16.05 18.60
CA ARG A 296 -27.42 16.66 17.44
C ARG A 296 -26.57 17.82 17.91
N VAL A 297 -25.26 17.64 17.94
CA VAL A 297 -24.33 18.64 18.48
C VAL A 297 -23.53 19.25 17.33
N PRO A 298 -23.86 20.47 16.88
CA PRO A 298 -23.10 21.17 15.85
C PRO A 298 -21.76 21.67 16.41
N THR A 299 -20.69 21.49 15.64
CA THR A 299 -19.36 22.03 15.96
C THR A 299 -19.20 23.47 15.47
N ARG A 300 -18.14 24.17 15.88
CA ARG A 300 -17.82 25.48 15.31
C ARG A 300 -17.56 25.37 13.79
N PRO A 301 -18.05 26.32 12.96
CA PRO A 301 -17.72 26.36 11.55
C PRO A 301 -16.21 26.39 11.31
N LEU A 302 -15.75 25.58 10.38
CA LEU A 302 -14.35 25.47 9.95
C LEU A 302 -14.22 25.96 8.51
N VAL A 303 -13.06 26.54 8.20
CA VAL A 303 -12.71 26.93 6.84
C VAL A 303 -11.94 25.77 6.20
N ASN A 304 -12.45 25.25 5.08
CA ASN A 304 -11.77 24.22 4.33
C ASN A 304 -10.56 24.81 3.60
N LYS A 305 -9.36 24.39 4.01
CA LYS A 305 -8.13 24.69 3.29
C LYS A 305 -7.78 23.49 2.41
N GLU A 306 -8.03 23.58 1.11
CA GLU A 306 -7.89 22.48 0.14
C GLU A 306 -6.48 21.85 0.09
N TYR A 307 -5.44 22.66 0.32
CA TYR A 307 -4.05 22.23 0.17
C TYR A 307 -3.29 22.09 1.48
N SER A 308 -3.99 22.09 2.62
CA SER A 308 -3.40 21.86 3.93
C SER A 308 -4.28 20.94 4.76
N GLU A 309 -3.70 20.34 5.79
CA GLU A 309 -4.45 19.44 6.65
C GLU A 309 -5.48 20.22 7.48
N ASN A 310 -6.77 19.90 7.32
CA ASN A 310 -7.81 20.41 8.21
C ASN A 310 -7.97 19.42 9.37
N VAL A 311 -7.63 19.87 10.57
CA VAL A 311 -7.70 19.07 11.79
C VAL A 311 -8.71 19.72 12.73
N LEU A 312 -9.71 18.94 13.13
CA LEU A 312 -10.62 19.28 14.20
C LEU A 312 -10.29 18.41 15.41
N GLU A 313 -9.79 19.05 16.46
CA GLU A 313 -9.67 18.44 17.78
C GLU A 313 -10.95 18.70 18.55
N VAL A 314 -11.63 17.63 18.96
CA VAL A 314 -12.82 17.70 19.80
C VAL A 314 -12.46 17.12 21.16
N ASN A 315 -12.57 17.95 22.20
CA ASN A 315 -12.33 17.51 23.57
C ASN A 315 -13.40 16.48 23.97
N ARG A 316 -13.00 15.46 24.74
CA ARG A 316 -13.90 14.43 25.26
C ARG A 316 -15.19 14.97 25.88
N LYS A 317 -15.14 16.14 26.52
CA LYS A 317 -16.32 16.86 27.01
C LYS A 317 -16.66 18.02 26.10
N ILE A 318 -17.81 17.95 25.45
CA ILE A 318 -18.36 19.06 24.66
C ILE A 318 -19.42 19.74 25.52
N LYS A 319 -19.35 21.07 25.64
CA LYS A 319 -20.46 21.86 26.17
C LYS A 319 -21.40 22.14 25.02
N ASP A 320 -22.61 21.63 25.10
CA ASP A 320 -23.66 22.00 24.17
C ASP A 320 -24.23 23.36 24.58
N ASP A 321 -23.93 24.41 23.82
CA ASP A 321 -24.43 25.76 24.07
C ASP A 321 -25.85 25.98 23.47
N ASP A 322 -26.37 25.03 22.68
CA ASP A 322 -27.63 25.15 21.91
C ASP A 322 -28.75 24.20 22.39
N ALA A 323 -28.60 23.53 23.53
CA ALA A 323 -29.70 22.77 24.12
C ALA A 323 -30.86 23.72 24.47
N GLU A 324 -32.07 23.45 23.96
CA GLU A 324 -33.33 24.13 24.30
C GLU A 324 -33.60 24.02 25.81
N GLY A 325 -32.94 24.87 26.61
CA GLY A 325 -32.95 24.72 28.06
C GLY A 325 -31.77 25.31 28.83
N GLY A 326 -31.08 26.35 28.36
CA GLY A 326 -30.42 27.35 29.22
C GLY A 326 -29.27 26.93 30.17
N GLU A 327 -28.90 25.65 30.28
CA GLU A 327 -27.71 25.19 31.00
C GLU A 327 -26.94 24.21 30.13
N GLY A 328 -25.73 24.60 29.71
CA GLY A 328 -24.91 23.79 28.81
C GLY A 328 -24.59 22.43 29.42
N VAL A 329 -25.17 21.38 28.85
CA VAL A 329 -24.93 20.00 29.28
C VAL A 329 -23.53 19.61 28.82
N GLU A 330 -22.69 19.18 29.76
CA GLU A 330 -21.41 18.53 29.44
C GLU A 330 -21.71 17.14 28.89
N LEU A 331 -21.58 16.95 27.57
CA LEU A 331 -21.75 15.66 26.90
C LEU A 331 -20.37 15.02 26.71
N ASP A 332 -20.23 13.75 27.09
CA ASP A 332 -19.02 12.97 26.77
C ASP A 332 -19.15 12.38 25.35
N ILE A 333 -18.12 12.52 24.51
CA ILE A 333 -18.10 11.95 23.16
C ILE A 333 -18.31 10.44 23.19
N PHE A 334 -17.67 9.72 24.12
CA PHE A 334 -17.69 8.26 24.12
C PHE A 334 -18.92 7.66 24.81
N ASP A 335 -19.48 8.35 25.80
CA ASP A 335 -20.66 7.85 26.53
C ASP A 335 -21.99 8.39 25.96
N ASP A 336 -21.98 9.58 25.33
CA ASP A 336 -23.19 10.26 24.86
C ASP A 336 -23.30 10.44 23.34
N LEU A 337 -22.21 10.50 22.58
CA LEU A 337 -22.26 10.65 21.12
C LEU A 337 -22.05 9.35 20.35
N VAL A 338 -21.55 8.30 21.01
CA VAL A 338 -21.44 6.96 20.44
C VAL A 338 -22.76 6.20 20.66
N ASP A 339 -23.22 5.52 19.61
CA ASP A 339 -24.41 4.68 19.61
C ASP A 339 -24.23 3.44 20.51
N LYS A 340 -25.32 2.74 20.89
CA LYS A 340 -25.22 1.51 21.71
C LYS A 340 -24.36 0.42 21.07
N ASP A 341 -24.20 0.47 19.75
CA ASP A 341 -23.37 -0.44 18.96
C ASP A 341 -21.91 0.01 18.80
N GLY A 342 -21.50 1.13 19.42
CA GLY A 342 -20.13 1.64 19.32
C GLY A 342 -19.87 2.50 18.07
N ASN A 343 -20.92 2.99 17.42
CA ASN A 343 -20.83 3.75 16.17
C ASN A 343 -20.87 5.27 16.42
N LEU A 344 -19.98 6.03 15.79
CA LEU A 344 -20.03 7.50 15.78
C LEU A 344 -20.51 7.99 14.41
N THR A 345 -21.58 8.77 14.39
CA THR A 345 -22.10 9.37 13.15
C THR A 345 -21.77 10.86 13.11
N VAL A 346 -21.05 11.27 12.06
CA VAL A 346 -20.64 12.65 11.81
C VAL A 346 -21.25 13.12 10.49
N GLU A 347 -22.13 14.11 10.56
CA GLU A 347 -22.65 14.77 9.36
C GLU A 347 -21.77 15.97 8.99
N VAL A 348 -21.47 16.13 7.71
CA VAL A 348 -20.77 17.28 7.14
C VAL A 348 -21.77 18.14 6.39
N GLN A 349 -21.85 19.42 6.74
CA GLN A 349 -22.69 20.41 6.08
C GLN A 349 -21.84 21.55 5.52
N CYS A 350 -22.13 21.97 4.29
CA CYS A 350 -21.53 23.17 3.68
C CYS A 350 -22.42 24.40 3.96
N LEU A 351 -21.83 25.47 4.48
CA LEU A 351 -22.57 26.67 4.92
C LEU A 351 -22.69 27.75 3.84
N GLU A 352 -21.81 27.73 2.83
CA GLU A 352 -21.77 28.78 1.81
C GLU A 352 -22.69 28.49 0.63
N ALA A 353 -23.65 29.38 0.39
CA ALA A 353 -24.59 29.24 -0.72
C ALA A 353 -23.88 29.29 -2.09
N GLY A 354 -24.27 28.39 -2.99
CA GLY A 354 -23.72 28.31 -4.34
C GLY A 354 -22.28 27.76 -4.40
N GLN A 355 -21.75 27.24 -3.30
CA GLN A 355 -20.46 26.56 -3.27
C GLN A 355 -20.71 25.05 -3.06
N LEU A 356 -19.86 24.20 -3.64
CA LEU A 356 -20.00 22.75 -3.58
C LEU A 356 -18.80 22.15 -2.85
N LEU A 357 -19.06 21.25 -1.90
CA LEU A 357 -18.02 20.55 -1.15
C LEU A 357 -17.95 19.10 -1.60
N GLY A 358 -16.86 18.74 -2.25
CA GLY A 358 -16.57 17.40 -2.76
C GLY A 358 -15.92 16.54 -1.68
N MET A 359 -16.45 15.35 -1.50
CA MET A 359 -15.90 14.40 -0.54
C MET A 359 -16.08 12.95 -0.98
N ALA A 360 -15.13 12.15 -0.56
CA ALA A 360 -15.13 10.70 -0.70
C ALA A 360 -14.99 10.05 0.69
N ARG A 361 -15.16 8.73 0.74
CA ARG A 361 -15.02 7.95 1.97
C ARG A 361 -13.68 8.19 2.72
N PRO A 362 -12.50 8.21 2.08
CA PRO A 362 -11.24 8.41 2.80
C PRO A 362 -10.90 9.88 3.10
N ASP A 363 -11.69 10.84 2.60
CA ASP A 363 -11.43 12.27 2.81
C ASP A 363 -11.71 12.70 4.27
N LEU A 364 -12.49 11.93 5.04
CA LEU A 364 -12.69 12.11 6.48
C LEU A 364 -12.33 10.82 7.23
N PHE A 365 -11.44 10.95 8.22
CA PHE A 365 -11.08 9.83 9.09
C PHE A 365 -10.81 10.29 10.52
N VAL A 366 -11.05 9.38 11.46
CA VAL A 366 -10.63 9.55 12.85
C VAL A 366 -9.16 9.19 12.94
N ARG A 367 -8.34 10.11 13.47
CA ARG A 367 -6.92 9.89 13.70
C ARG A 367 -6.74 9.28 15.09
N THR A 368 -6.31 8.02 15.11
CA THR A 368 -5.95 7.30 16.34
C THR A 368 -4.50 7.60 16.74
N PRO A 369 -4.05 7.22 17.95
CA PRO A 369 -2.70 7.51 18.43
C PRO A 369 -1.62 7.15 17.41
N ASP A 370 -0.77 8.14 17.14
CA ASP A 370 0.27 8.02 16.13
C ASP A 370 1.26 6.90 16.48
N ARG A 371 1.61 6.09 15.48
CA ARG A 371 2.68 5.10 15.64
C ARG A 371 4.02 5.70 15.28
N ALA A 372 5.07 5.17 15.92
CA ALA A 372 6.44 5.53 15.60
C ALA A 372 6.72 5.39 14.09
N PHE A 373 7.40 6.37 13.50
CA PHE A 373 7.73 6.41 12.07
C PHE A 373 8.41 5.13 11.56
N VAL A 374 9.22 4.47 12.40
CA VAL A 374 9.90 3.20 12.10
C VAL A 374 8.91 2.10 11.68
N VAL A 375 7.70 2.09 12.25
CA VAL A 375 6.68 1.09 11.91
C VAL A 375 6.16 1.31 10.49
N GLY A 376 5.85 2.56 10.12
CA GLY A 376 5.43 2.91 8.76
C GLY A 376 6.55 2.65 7.75
N TYR A 377 7.76 3.09 8.07
CA TYR A 377 8.93 2.90 7.21
C TYR A 377 9.27 1.42 6.99
N SER A 378 9.24 0.60 8.04
CA SER A 378 9.52 -0.85 7.92
C SER A 378 8.44 -1.57 7.11
N LYS A 379 7.16 -1.18 7.22
CA LYS A 379 6.09 -1.66 6.33
C LYS A 379 6.35 -1.30 4.87
N ALA A 380 6.83 -0.08 4.59
CA ALA A 380 7.17 0.33 3.24
C ALA A 380 8.37 -0.48 2.67
N VAL A 381 9.40 -0.72 3.48
CA VAL A 381 10.54 -1.58 3.10
C VAL A 381 10.08 -3.03 2.87
N LEU A 382 9.20 -3.57 3.70
CA LEU A 382 8.56 -4.88 3.46
C LEU A 382 7.74 -4.88 2.16
N GLY A 383 7.08 -3.77 1.85
CA GLY A 383 6.39 -3.56 0.58
C GLY A 383 7.32 -3.62 -0.64
N ILE A 384 8.60 -3.29 -0.51
CA ILE A 384 9.64 -3.47 -1.56
C ILE A 384 10.18 -4.90 -1.55
N TRP A 385 10.25 -5.54 -0.38
CA TRP A 385 10.72 -6.92 -0.24
C TRP A 385 9.83 -7.92 -0.98
N MET A 386 8.50 -7.78 -0.89
CA MET A 386 7.54 -8.67 -1.55
C MET A 386 7.72 -8.76 -3.09
N PRO A 387 7.73 -7.64 -3.85
CA PRO A 387 7.98 -7.68 -5.29
C PRO A 387 9.41 -8.12 -5.62
N MET A 388 10.41 -7.79 -4.78
CA MET A 388 11.77 -8.29 -4.95
C MET A 388 11.82 -9.84 -4.92
N VAL A 389 11.17 -10.47 -3.93
CA VAL A 389 11.08 -11.94 -3.84
C VAL A 389 10.40 -12.51 -5.07
N LEU A 390 9.27 -11.92 -5.50
CA LEU A 390 8.55 -12.34 -6.69
C LEU A 390 9.43 -12.29 -7.94
N VAL A 391 10.19 -11.22 -8.14
CA VAL A 391 11.12 -11.05 -9.26
C VAL A 391 12.23 -12.09 -9.23
N ILE A 392 12.78 -12.41 -8.06
CA ILE A 392 13.80 -13.45 -7.90
C ILE A 392 13.23 -14.82 -8.27
N MET A 393 12.03 -15.16 -7.78
CA MET A 393 11.37 -16.43 -8.07
C MET A 393 11.12 -16.61 -9.58
N LEU A 394 10.59 -15.58 -10.25
CA LEU A 394 10.39 -15.59 -11.70
C LEU A 394 11.71 -15.65 -12.46
N GLY A 395 12.70 -14.86 -12.05
CA GLY A 395 14.03 -14.81 -12.66
C GLY A 395 14.76 -16.13 -12.65
N VAL A 396 14.83 -16.78 -11.49
CA VAL A 396 15.48 -18.08 -11.37
C VAL A 396 14.69 -19.15 -12.16
N THR A 397 13.36 -19.15 -12.11
CA THR A 397 12.54 -20.12 -12.85
C THR A 397 12.73 -20.01 -14.36
N ILE A 398 12.67 -18.80 -14.92
CA ILE A 398 12.83 -18.58 -16.36
C ILE A 398 14.28 -18.88 -16.81
N SER A 399 15.26 -18.61 -15.95
CA SER A 399 16.68 -18.92 -16.22
C SER A 399 16.98 -20.42 -16.37
N CYS A 400 16.07 -21.30 -15.91
CA CYS A 400 16.18 -22.74 -16.12
C CYS A 400 15.93 -23.15 -17.57
N PHE A 401 15.15 -22.36 -18.32
CA PHE A 401 14.73 -22.70 -19.68
C PHE A 401 15.52 -21.96 -20.75
N VAL A 402 16.02 -20.75 -20.46
CA VAL A 402 16.59 -19.86 -21.48
C VAL A 402 17.92 -19.24 -21.05
N LYS A 403 18.72 -18.81 -22.03
CA LYS A 403 19.97 -18.07 -21.81
C LYS A 403 19.73 -16.74 -21.09
N GLY A 404 20.72 -16.28 -20.32
CA GLY A 404 20.67 -15.09 -19.47
C GLY A 404 20.01 -13.85 -20.09
N PRO A 405 20.42 -13.38 -21.29
CA PRO A 405 19.81 -12.20 -21.91
C PRO A 405 18.32 -12.34 -22.20
N VAL A 406 17.88 -13.53 -22.63
CA VAL A 406 16.46 -13.78 -22.91
C VAL A 406 15.67 -13.90 -21.61
N ALA A 407 16.25 -14.52 -20.58
CA ALA A 407 15.63 -14.58 -19.26
C ALA A 407 15.39 -13.18 -18.65
N ILE A 408 16.33 -12.25 -18.82
CA ILE A 408 16.18 -10.84 -18.41
C ILE A 408 15.02 -10.18 -19.16
N LEU A 409 14.98 -10.30 -20.49
CA LEU A 409 13.91 -9.70 -21.30
C LEU A 409 12.54 -10.26 -20.91
N THR A 410 12.41 -11.57 -20.77
CA THR A 410 11.14 -12.21 -20.40
C THR A 410 10.69 -11.79 -19.00
N THR A 411 11.59 -11.80 -18.01
CA THR A 411 11.23 -11.36 -16.65
C THR A 411 10.86 -9.90 -16.58
N LEU A 412 11.63 -9.03 -17.26
CA LEU A 412 11.34 -7.61 -17.31
C LEU A 412 9.96 -7.35 -17.94
N THR A 413 9.63 -8.02 -19.04
CA THR A 413 8.31 -7.92 -19.67
C THR A 413 7.20 -8.35 -18.72
N VAL A 414 7.35 -9.47 -18.01
CA VAL A 414 6.34 -9.93 -17.04
C VAL A 414 6.16 -8.92 -15.90
N VAL A 415 7.26 -8.35 -15.40
CA VAL A 415 7.21 -7.33 -14.34
C VAL A 415 6.55 -6.04 -14.83
N MET A 416 6.89 -5.57 -16.03
CA MET A 416 6.29 -4.37 -16.63
C MET A 416 4.80 -4.55 -16.89
N VAL A 417 4.40 -5.70 -17.46
CA VAL A 417 2.98 -6.04 -17.65
C VAL A 417 2.28 -6.08 -16.30
N GLY A 418 2.88 -6.68 -15.27
CA GLY A 418 2.32 -6.68 -13.92
C GLY A 418 2.11 -5.27 -13.34
N PHE A 419 3.06 -4.36 -13.54
CA PHE A 419 2.92 -2.96 -13.12
C PHE A 419 1.81 -2.24 -13.87
N MET A 420 1.71 -2.41 -15.20
CA MET A 420 0.64 -1.79 -15.99
C MET A 420 -0.73 -2.40 -15.69
N SER A 421 -0.82 -3.72 -15.54
CA SER A 421 -2.07 -4.41 -15.21
C SER A 421 -2.61 -4.02 -13.83
N LYS A 422 -1.75 -3.68 -12.86
CA LYS A 422 -2.19 -3.16 -11.56
C LYS A 422 -3.01 -1.88 -11.72
N GLU A 423 -2.63 -1.01 -12.64
CA GLU A 423 -3.35 0.25 -12.89
C GLU A 423 -4.74 -0.03 -13.46
N TYR A 424 -4.84 -0.91 -14.46
CA TYR A 424 -6.11 -1.34 -15.05
C TYR A 424 -7.03 -2.12 -14.07
N MET A 425 -6.48 -2.98 -13.21
CA MET A 425 -7.29 -3.73 -12.22
C MET A 425 -7.85 -2.84 -11.11
N ASN A 426 -7.31 -1.63 -10.90
CA ASN A 426 -7.90 -0.65 -9.98
C ASN A 426 -8.99 0.21 -10.66
N GLU A 427 -9.10 0.14 -11.98
CA GLU A 427 -10.12 0.84 -12.76
C GLU A 427 -11.43 0.06 -12.87
N VAL A 428 -11.34 -1.28 -12.89
CA VAL A 428 -12.47 -2.23 -12.85
C VAL A 428 -12.88 -2.52 -11.41
#